data_AF-A0A9W5NRH9-F1
#
_entry.id   AF-A0A9W5NRH9-F1
#
_cell.length_a   1.000
_cell.length_b   1.000
_cell.length_c   1.000
_cell.angle_alpha   90.00
_cell.angle_beta   90.00
_cell.angle_gamma   90.00
#
_symmetry.space_group_name_H-M   'P 1'
#
loop_
_entity.id
_entity.type
_entity.pdbx_description
1 polymer ?
#
loop_
_entity_poly.entity_id
_entity_poly.type
_entity_poly.pdbx_seq_one_letter_code
_entity_poly.pdbx_strand_id
1 'polypeptide(L)' 'MKLLKPIHEYSEHITAYRQAFLQSGEQPHGSSSLQNFDSLDEWFEKVSKQELGENILANRVPSSQFKVLKKGNL' A
#
# COMPACT_ATOMS: atom_id res chain seq x y z
N MET A 1 -3.53 -17.46 -5.62
CA MET A 1 -3.19 -16.04 -5.32
C MET A 1 -4.28 -15.49 -4.41
N LYS A 2 -3.93 -14.75 -3.35
CA LYS A 2 -4.92 -14.19 -2.41
C LYS A 2 -4.78 -12.68 -2.34
N LEU A 3 -5.91 -11.97 -2.35
CA LEU A 3 -5.97 -10.54 -2.06
C LEU A 3 -6.03 -10.37 -0.55
N LEU A 4 -5.10 -9.60 -0.01
CA LEU A 4 -4.99 -9.32 1.42
C LEU A 4 -5.02 -7.81 1.64
N LYS A 5 -5.63 -7.40 2.75
CA LYS A 5 -5.49 -6.03 3.23
C LYS A 5 -4.02 -5.80 3.61
N PRO A 6 -3.45 -4.64 3.28
CA PRO A 6 -2.14 -4.29 3.77
C PRO A 6 -2.26 -4.01 5.28
N ILE A 7 -1.83 -4.98 6.10
CA ILE A 7 -1.77 -4.89 7.55
C ILE A 7 -0.32 -5.06 8.02
N HIS A 8 -0.03 -4.70 9.26
CA HIS A 8 1.33 -4.75 9.80
C HIS A 8 1.99 -6.13 9.73
N GLU A 9 1.23 -7.23 9.77
CA GLU A 9 1.73 -8.60 9.58
C GLU A 9 2.51 -8.77 8.26
N TYR A 10 2.18 -7.98 7.23
CA TYR A 10 2.82 -8.05 5.92
C TYR A 10 3.84 -6.93 5.67
N SER A 11 4.27 -6.20 6.71
CA SER A 11 5.15 -5.03 6.58
C SER A 11 6.47 -5.33 5.88
N GLU A 12 7.08 -6.48 6.14
CA GLU A 12 8.32 -6.89 5.46
C GLU A 12 8.12 -7.05 3.96
N HIS A 13 7.03 -7.70 3.55
CA HIS A 13 6.68 -7.91 2.15
C HIS A 13 6.32 -6.58 1.46
N ILE A 14 5.61 -5.69 2.16
CA ILE A 14 5.26 -4.36 1.65
C ILE A 14 6.52 -3.48 1.51
N THR A 15 7.45 -3.57 2.46
CA THR A 15 8.75 -2.90 2.38
C THR A 15 9.57 -3.41 1.20
N ALA A 16 9.71 -4.73 1.06
CA ALA A 16 10.44 -5.34 -0.06
C ALA A 16 9.81 -4.94 -1.41
N TYR A 17 8.49 -4.97 -1.49
CA TYR A 17 7.75 -4.49 -2.66
C TYR A 17 8.05 -3.02 -2.94
N ARG A 18 7.99 -2.12 -1.94
CA ARG A 18 8.35 -0.69 -2.10
C ARG A 18 9.77 -0.52 -2.61
N GLN A 19 10.74 -1.22 -2.01
CA GLN A 19 12.15 -1.12 -2.37
C GLN A 19 12.42 -1.54 -3.80
N ALA A 20 11.72 -2.56 -4.31
CA ALA A 20 11.88 -2.99 -5.70
C ALA A 20 11.58 -1.85 -6.71
N PHE A 21 10.55 -1.04 -6.47
CA PHE A 21 10.24 0.10 -7.34
C PHE A 21 11.20 1.27 -7.17
N LEU A 22 11.64 1.54 -5.94
CA LEU A 22 12.63 2.59 -5.69
C LEU A 22 13.95 2.29 -6.40
N GLN A 23 14.36 1.01 -6.42
CA GLN A 23 15.57 0.57 -7.09
C GLN A 23 15.44 0.55 -8.62
N SER A 24 14.26 0.23 -9.17
CA SER A 24 14.04 0.27 -10.62
C SER A 24 13.83 1.69 -11.17
N GLY A 25 13.59 2.67 -10.30
CA GLY A 25 13.20 4.03 -10.69
C GLY A 25 11.77 4.11 -11.26
N GLU A 26 11.01 3.01 -11.17
CA GLU A 26 9.63 2.93 -11.65
C GLU A 26 8.65 3.48 -10.62
N GLN A 27 7.48 3.93 -11.09
CA GLN A 27 6.40 4.34 -10.20
C GLN A 27 5.41 3.18 -9.98
N PRO A 28 5.18 2.76 -8.73
CA PRO A 28 4.18 1.74 -8.44
C PRO A 28 2.77 2.35 -8.52
N HIS A 29 2.15 2.27 -9.70
CA HIS A 29 0.74 2.65 -9.88
C HIS A 29 -0.19 1.73 -9.07
N GLY A 30 -1.26 2.30 -8.50
CA GLY A 30 -2.21 1.52 -7.68
C GLY A 30 -1.68 1.10 -6.31
N SER A 31 -0.57 1.68 -5.86
CA SER A 31 0.03 1.41 -4.55
C SER A 31 -0.40 2.38 -3.45
N SER A 32 -1.44 3.19 -3.69
CA SER A 32 -1.83 4.24 -2.76
C SER A 32 -0.68 5.20 -2.42
N SER A 33 0.20 5.45 -3.40
CA SER A 33 1.39 6.30 -3.28
C SER A 33 2.44 5.79 -2.29
N LEU A 34 2.53 4.47 -2.08
CA LEU A 34 3.43 3.83 -1.12
C LEU A 34 4.89 4.31 -1.21
N GLN A 35 5.37 4.60 -2.42
CA GLN A 35 6.74 5.06 -2.64
C GLN A 35 7.03 6.45 -2.05
N ASN A 36 5.98 7.26 -1.82
CA ASN A 36 6.11 8.64 -1.33
C ASN A 36 6.14 8.75 0.21
N PHE A 37 6.10 7.63 0.93
CA PHE A 37 6.11 7.63 2.40
C PHE A 37 7.42 7.08 2.91
N ASP A 38 8.03 7.78 3.88
CA ASP A 38 9.23 7.33 4.56
C ASP A 38 8.92 6.28 5.64
N SER A 39 7.73 6.36 6.24
CA SER A 39 7.22 5.41 7.22
C SER A 39 6.06 4.58 6.66
N LEU A 40 6.12 3.26 6.89
CA LEU A 40 4.98 2.39 6.61
C LEU A 40 3.78 2.70 7.51
N ASP A 41 4.00 3.14 8.75
CA ASP A 41 2.92 3.45 9.68
C ASP A 41 2.08 4.63 9.19
N GLU A 42 2.75 5.69 8.70
CA GLU A 42 2.07 6.83 8.07
C GLU A 42 1.28 6.40 6.82
N TRP A 43 1.82 5.46 6.05
CA TRP A 43 1.13 4.92 4.89
C TRP A 43 -0.09 4.08 5.29
N PHE A 44 0.02 3.23 6.32
CA PHE A 44 -1.10 2.45 6.85
C PHE A 44 -2.21 3.36 7.38
N GLU A 45 -1.86 4.41 8.12
CA GLU A 45 -2.81 5.40 8.61
C GLU A 45 -3.56 6.05 7.45
N LYS A 46 -2.84 6.49 6.41
CA LYS A 46 -3.44 7.06 5.20
C LYS A 46 -4.39 6.07 4.51
N VAL A 47 -4.00 4.81 4.35
CA VAL A 47 -4.86 3.78 3.74
C VAL A 47 -6.11 3.55 4.58
N SER A 48 -5.98 3.50 5.91
CA SER A 48 -7.10 3.33 6.82
C SER A 48 -8.09 4.50 6.74
N LYS A 49 -7.60 5.75 6.78
CA LYS A 49 -8.42 6.96 6.64
C LYS A 49 -9.17 7.00 5.31
N GLN A 50 -8.50 6.62 4.21
CA GLN A 50 -9.14 6.54 2.89
C GLN A 50 -10.23 5.48 2.81
N GLU A 51 -10.07 4.36 3.52
CA GLU A 51 -11.08 3.31 3.59
C GLU A 51 -12.29 3.76 4.42
N LEU A 52 -12.06 4.45 5.54
CA LEU A 52 -13.10 4.96 6.44
C LEU A 52 -13.82 6.20 5.91
N GLY A 53 -13.29 6.85 4.87
CA GLY A 53 -13.86 8.09 4.36
C GLY A 53 -13.43 9.35 5.09
N GLU A 54 -12.40 9.27 5.94
CA GLU A 54 -11.95 10.37 6.77
C GLU A 54 -11.09 11.36 5.98
N ASN A 55 -11.37 12.66 6.14
CA ASN A 55 -10.60 13.76 5.54
C ASN A 55 -10.41 13.63 4.01
N ILE A 56 -11.40 13.05 3.33
CA ILE A 56 -11.37 12.91 1.86
C ILE A 56 -11.64 14.27 1.21
N LEU A 57 -10.82 14.62 0.22
CA LEU A 57 -11.02 15.82 -0.60
C LEU A 57 -12.41 15.78 -1.25
N ALA A 58 -13.09 16.93 -1.33
CA ALA A 58 -14.49 17.03 -1.78
C ALA A 58 -14.78 16.40 -3.16
N ASN A 59 -13.76 16.17 -3.99
CA ASN A 59 -13.84 15.56 -5.32
C ASN A 59 -13.36 14.09 -5.35
N ARG A 60 -13.29 13.41 -4.21
CA ARG A 60 -12.85 12.02 -4.09
C ARG A 60 -13.85 11.19 -3.30
N VAL A 61 -13.75 9.87 -3.46
CA VAL A 61 -14.56 8.88 -2.74
C VAL A 61 -13.66 7.99 -1.88
N PRO A 62 -14.21 7.38 -0.80
CA PRO A 62 -13.51 6.35 -0.05
C PRO A 62 -13.03 5.21 -0.95
N SER A 63 -11.89 4.63 -0.61
CA SER A 63 -11.28 3.56 -1.41
C SER A 63 -10.57 2.54 -0.54
N SER A 64 -10.80 1.26 -0.83
CA SER A 64 -10.08 0.15 -0.20
C SER A 64 -8.82 -0.21 -0.98
N GLN A 65 -7.72 -0.44 -0.26
CA GLN A 65 -6.48 -0.99 -0.83
C GLN A 65 -6.36 -2.48 -0.52
N PHE A 66 -5.99 -3.27 -1.54
CA PHE A 66 -5.58 -4.66 -1.38
C PHE A 66 -4.23 -4.89 -2.06
N LYS A 67 -3.52 -5.92 -1.62
CA LYS A 67 -2.28 -6.41 -2.24
C LYS A 67 -2.44 -7.89 -2.57
N VAL A 68 -1.93 -8.29 -3.74
CA VAL A 68 -1.86 -9.69 -4.13
C VAL A 68 -0.60 -10.28 -3.51
N LEU A 69 -0.78 -11.24 -2.61
CA LEU A 69 0.33 -12.06 -2.14
C LEU A 69 0.34 -13.37 -2.95
N LYS A 70 1.45 -13.62 -3.64
CA LYS A 70 1.74 -14.92 -4.25
C LYS A 70 2.67 -15.66 -3.30
N LYS A 71 2.25 -16.84 -2.84
CA LYS A 71 3.17 -17.77 -2.18
C LYS A 71 4.20 -18.17 -3.23
N GLY A 72 5.43 -17.70 -3.09
CA GLY A 72 6.54 -18.21 -3.90
C GLY A 72 6.75 -19.67 -3.53
N ASN A 73 6.88 -20.55 -4.53
CA ASN A 73 7.61 -21.79 -4.29
C ASN A 73 9.08 -21.36 -4.24
N LEU A 74 9.74 -21.59 -3.10
CA LEU A 74 11.20 -21.56 -3.03
C LEU A 74 11.78 -22.61 -3.98
#